data_AF-A0A7Y2X506-F1
#
_entry.id   AF-A0A7Y2X506-F1
#
_cell.length_a   1.000
_cell.length_b   1.000
_cell.length_c   1.000
_cell.angle_alpha   90.00
_cell.angle_beta   90.00
_cell.angle_gamma   90.00
#
_symmetry.space_group_name_H-M   'P 1'
#
loop_
_entity.id
_entity.type
_entity.pdbx_description
1 polymer ?
#
loop_
_entity_poly.entity_id
_entity_poly.type
_entity_poly.pdbx_seq_one_letter_code
_entity_poly.pdbx_strand_id
1 'polypeptide(L)'
;MDHLTETLLLVFIAITFLQSGLDKIVDWKGNLGWLKGHFAKSPFRNMVPQLLLIILLVETLAGLLSLAGIIELFLTGGTLLGFTGALLACLALLMLLLGQRIAKDYDGARTIVIYLMPVIFLLYLLQSQ
;
A
#
# COMPACT_ATOMS: atom_id res chain seq x y z
N MET A 1 22.26 -6.02 16.24
CA MET A 1 20.83 -6.34 16.01
C MET A 1 20.38 -5.38 14.93
N ASP A 2 21.00 -5.53 13.76
CA ASP A 2 21.03 -4.44 12.80
C ASP A 2 19.80 -4.58 11.91
N HIS A 3 19.18 -3.46 11.55
CA HIS A 3 17.99 -3.38 10.70
C HIS A 3 16.67 -3.97 11.25
N LEU A 4 16.56 -4.15 12.58
CA LEU A 4 15.33 -4.70 13.18
C LEU A 4 14.10 -3.83 12.90
N THR A 5 14.24 -2.51 13.00
CA THR A 5 13.15 -1.55 12.78
C THR A 5 12.66 -1.59 11.34
N GLU A 6 13.59 -1.56 10.39
CA GLU A 6 13.33 -1.63 8.95
C GLU A 6 12.65 -2.94 8.60
N THR A 7 13.14 -4.06 9.15
CA THR A 7 12.55 -5.38 8.94
C THR A 7 11.11 -5.44 9.43
N LEU A 8 10.82 -4.94 10.63
CA LEU A 8 9.46 -4.94 11.18
C LEU A 8 8.50 -4.09 10.34
N LEU A 9 8.96 -2.94 9.86
CA LEU A 9 8.15 -2.07 9.00
C LEU A 9 7.97 -2.66 7.59
N LEU A 10 8.97 -3.34 7.03
CA LEU A 10 8.84 -4.08 5.77
C LEU A 10 7.85 -5.24 5.90
N VAL A 11 7.87 -5.97 7.03
CA VAL A 11 6.88 -7.01 7.33
C VAL A 11 5.49 -6.41 7.46
N PHE A 12 5.35 -5.24 8.11
CA PHE A 12 4.07 -4.52 8.20
C PHE A 12 3.51 -4.20 6.80
N ILE A 13 4.34 -3.70 5.89
CA ILE A 13 3.93 -3.44 4.50
C ILE A 13 3.54 -4.72 3.78
N ALA A 14 4.35 -5.78 3.91
CA ALA A 14 4.08 -7.07 3.28
C ALA A 14 2.74 -7.65 3.74
N ILE A 15 2.47 -7.71 5.05
CA ILE A 15 1.19 -8.19 5.59
C ILE A 15 0.04 -7.35 5.06
N THR A 16 0.14 -6.03 5.20
CA THR A 16 -0.96 -5.10 4.85
C THR A 16 -1.33 -5.22 3.38
N PHE A 17 -0.36 -5.13 2.47
CA PHE A 17 -0.66 -5.04 1.04
C PHE A 17 -0.79 -6.39 0.36
N LEU A 18 -0.08 -7.43 0.79
CA LEU A 18 -0.30 -8.77 0.21
C LEU A 18 -1.66 -9.32 0.64
N GLN A 19 -2.08 -9.12 1.89
CA GLN A 19 -3.44 -9.49 2.29
C GLN A 19 -4.49 -8.67 1.52
N SER A 20 -4.30 -7.35 1.42
CA SER A 20 -5.18 -6.45 0.66
C SER A 20 -5.28 -6.84 -0.83
N GLY A 21 -4.18 -7.28 -1.44
CA GLY A 21 -4.14 -7.74 -2.82
C GLY A 21 -4.80 -9.11 -3.01
N LEU A 22 -4.52 -10.07 -2.11
CA LEU A 22 -5.14 -11.40 -2.13
C LEU A 22 -6.66 -11.30 -1.97
N ASP A 23 -7.15 -10.47 -1.04
CA ASP A 23 -8.58 -10.24 -0.83
C ASP A 23 -9.28 -9.76 -2.12
N LYS A 24 -8.68 -8.78 -2.82
CA LYS A 24 -9.21 -8.27 -4.08
C LYS A 24 -9.26 -9.33 -5.18
N ILE A 25 -8.28 -10.22 -5.25
CA ILE A 25 -8.24 -11.30 -6.25
C ILE A 25 -9.31 -12.34 -5.94
N VAL A 26 -9.44 -12.75 -4.67
CA VAL A 26 -10.37 -13.79 -4.24
C VAL A 26 -11.83 -13.30 -4.28
N ASP A 27 -12.10 -12.09 -3.77
CA ASP A 27 -13.42 -11.46 -3.77
C ASP A 27 -13.45 -10.20 -4.64
N TRP A 28 -13.13 -10.37 -5.92
CA TRP A 28 -13.16 -9.27 -6.88
C TRP A 28 -14.54 -8.63 -7.04
N LYS A 29 -15.60 -9.46 -7.09
CA LYS A 29 -16.97 -8.98 -7.31
C LYS A 29 -17.52 -8.22 -6.10
N GLY A 30 -17.25 -8.69 -4.88
CA GLY A 30 -17.64 -8.00 -3.66
C GLY A 30 -16.95 -6.65 -3.53
N ASN A 31 -15.62 -6.62 -3.69
CA ASN A 31 -14.83 -5.38 -3.70
C ASN A 31 -15.33 -4.38 -4.75
N LEU A 32 -15.56 -4.83 -5.99
CA LEU A 32 -16.05 -3.97 -7.06
C LEU A 32 -17.47 -3.43 -6.76
N GLY A 33 -18.34 -4.25 -6.19
CA GLY A 33 -19.70 -3.86 -5.79
C GLY A 33 -19.69 -2.77 -4.71
N TRP A 34 -18.92 -2.99 -3.64
CA TRP A 34 -18.76 -2.02 -2.56
C TRP A 34 -18.20 -0.70 -3.08
N LEU A 35 -17.12 -0.73 -3.86
CA LEU A 35 -16.49 0.49 -4.41
C LEU A 35 -17.42 1.26 -5.36
N LYS A 36 -18.22 0.57 -6.17
CA LYS A 36 -19.21 1.24 -7.04
C LYS A 36 -20.25 2.01 -6.23
N GLY A 37 -20.70 1.46 -5.10
CA GLY A 37 -21.58 2.16 -4.15
C GLY A 37 -20.88 3.34 -3.51
N HIS A 38 -19.67 3.12 -2.98
CA HIS A 38 -18.86 4.14 -2.31
C HIS A 38 -18.58 5.36 -3.22
N PHE A 39 -18.25 5.13 -4.49
CA PHE A 39 -17.95 6.19 -5.46
C PHE A 39 -19.16 6.66 -6.29
N ALA A 40 -20.39 6.21 -6.03
CA ALA A 40 -21.54 6.46 -6.89
C ALA A 40 -21.82 7.95 -7.18
N LYS A 41 -21.55 8.81 -6.18
CA LYS A 41 -21.74 10.27 -6.25
C LYS A 41 -20.45 11.05 -6.54
N SER A 42 -19.37 10.35 -6.91
CA SER A 42 -18.06 10.97 -7.15
C SER A 42 -17.72 11.00 -8.65
N PRO A 43 -16.76 11.85 -9.06
CA PRO A 43 -16.18 11.83 -10.41
C PRO A 43 -15.63 10.45 -10.83
N PHE A 44 -15.27 9.59 -9.88
CA PHE A 44 -14.65 8.29 -10.14
C PHE A 44 -15.64 7.16 -10.43
N ARG A 45 -16.96 7.40 -10.36
CA ARG A 45 -18.02 6.39 -10.53
C ARG A 45 -17.87 5.48 -11.75
N ASN A 46 -17.34 6.00 -12.87
CA ASN A 46 -17.20 5.27 -14.14
C ASN A 46 -15.82 4.60 -14.30
N MET A 47 -14.90 4.83 -13.38
CA MET A 47 -13.51 4.34 -13.43
C MET A 47 -13.20 3.33 -12.33
N VAL A 48 -14.19 2.95 -11.51
CA VAL A 48 -14.00 2.06 -10.36
C VAL A 48 -13.28 0.76 -10.71
N PRO A 49 -13.62 0.01 -11.78
CA PRO A 49 -12.89 -1.20 -12.14
C PRO A 49 -11.39 -0.95 -12.42
N GLN A 50 -11.07 0.15 -13.10
CA GLN A 50 -9.70 0.53 -13.45
C GLN A 50 -8.93 0.94 -12.20
N LEU A 51 -9.55 1.72 -11.31
CA LEU A 51 -8.95 2.12 -10.04
C LEU A 51 -8.66 0.90 -9.16
N LEU A 52 -9.59 -0.07 -9.10
CA LEU A 52 -9.41 -1.33 -8.37
C LEU A 52 -8.25 -2.16 -8.94
N LEU A 53 -8.11 -2.22 -10.27
CA LEU A 53 -7.00 -2.93 -10.90
C LEU A 53 -5.65 -2.24 -10.63
N ILE A 54 -5.58 -0.92 -10.79
CA ILE A 54 -4.36 -0.15 -10.55
C ILE A 54 -3.91 -0.31 -9.10
N ILE A 55 -4.84 -0.15 -8.14
CA ILE A 55 -4.47 -0.28 -6.73
C ILE A 55 -4.01 -1.70 -6.40
N LEU A 56 -4.69 -2.74 -6.92
CA LEU A 56 -4.27 -4.13 -6.75
C LEU A 56 -2.82 -4.35 -7.21
N LEU A 57 -2.46 -3.86 -8.40
CA LEU A 57 -1.11 -4.01 -8.94
C LEU A 57 -0.07 -3.31 -8.07
N VAL A 58 -0.32 -2.06 -7.68
CA VAL A 58 0.64 -1.29 -6.87
C VAL A 58 0.79 -1.86 -5.46
N GLU A 59 -0.31 -2.24 -4.81
CA GLU A 59 -0.28 -2.88 -3.49
C GLU A 59 0.48 -4.20 -3.55
N THR A 60 0.18 -5.06 -4.53
CA THR A 60 0.85 -6.37 -4.65
C THR A 60 2.34 -6.19 -4.91
N LEU A 61 2.74 -5.28 -5.79
CA LEU A 61 4.15 -4.98 -6.04
C LEU A 61 4.85 -4.40 -4.80
N ALA A 62 4.19 -3.50 -4.07
CA ALA A 62 4.72 -2.95 -2.82
C ALA A 62 5.01 -4.07 -1.81
N GLY A 63 4.03 -4.96 -1.58
CA GLY A 63 4.18 -6.08 -0.66
C GLY A 63 5.27 -7.07 -1.07
N LEU A 64 5.34 -7.44 -2.36
CA LEU A 64 6.36 -8.35 -2.88
C LEU A 64 7.78 -7.76 -2.79
N LEU A 65 7.94 -6.48 -3.14
CA LEU A 65 9.22 -5.79 -3.03
C LEU A 65 9.63 -5.61 -1.57
N SER A 66 8.69 -5.43 -0.63
CA SER A 66 9.02 -5.40 0.79
C SER A 66 9.55 -6.75 1.29
N LEU A 67 8.97 -7.88 0.86
CA LEU A 67 9.54 -9.20 1.16
C LEU A 67 10.94 -9.38 0.55
N ALA A 68 11.12 -8.98 -0.71
CA ALA A 68 12.42 -9.04 -1.37
C ALA A 68 13.45 -8.12 -0.71
N GLY A 69 13.01 -6.95 -0.22
CA GLY A 69 13.83 -6.00 0.54
C GLY A 69 14.32 -6.55 1.87
N ILE A 70 13.51 -7.35 2.57
CA ILE A 70 13.97 -8.07 3.77
C ILE A 70 15.12 -9.00 3.39
N ILE A 71 14.98 -9.76 2.31
CA ILE A 71 16.02 -10.69 1.84
C ILE A 71 17.29 -9.94 1.45
N GLU A 72 17.18 -8.84 0.69
CA GLU A 72 18.30 -8.00 0.29
C GLU A 72 19.06 -7.45 1.51
N LEU A 73 18.33 -6.91 2.48
CA LEU A 73 18.90 -6.28 3.67
C LEU A 73 19.76 -7.26 4.48
N PHE A 74 19.32 -8.52 4.62
CA PHE A 74 20.07 -9.55 5.35
C PHE A 74 21.21 -10.18 4.55
N LEU A 75 21.12 -10.25 3.22
CA LEU A 75 22.14 -10.92 2.39
C LEU A 75 23.25 -9.98 1.92
N THR A 76 22.91 -8.73 1.58
CA THR A 76 23.84 -7.78 0.95
C THR A 76 23.95 -6.47 1.72
N GLY A 77 23.08 -6.21 2.70
CA GLY A 77 22.97 -4.91 3.36
C GLY A 77 22.37 -3.82 2.46
N GLY A 78 21.91 -4.18 1.26
CA GLY A 78 21.28 -3.24 0.32
C GLY A 78 19.87 -2.85 0.75
N THR A 79 19.45 -1.64 0.36
CA THR A 79 18.13 -1.09 0.69
C THR A 79 17.24 -0.86 -0.53
N LEU A 80 17.71 -1.14 -1.76
CA LEU A 80 17.04 -0.74 -3.00
C LEU A 80 15.63 -1.32 -3.13
N LEU A 81 15.47 -2.63 -2.90
CA LEU A 81 14.18 -3.32 -3.04
C LEU A 81 13.24 -2.92 -1.90
N GLY A 82 13.75 -2.84 -0.68
CA GLY A 82 12.98 -2.40 0.49
C GLY A 82 12.48 -0.95 0.33
N PHE A 83 13.35 -0.05 -0.14
CA PHE A 83 13.04 1.34 -0.40
C PHE A 83 12.01 1.47 -1.51
N THR A 84 12.18 0.73 -2.60
CA THR A 84 11.22 0.73 -3.72
C THR A 84 9.85 0.19 -3.27
N GLY A 85 9.83 -0.88 -2.45
CA GLY A 85 8.60 -1.39 -1.83
C GLY A 85 7.90 -0.36 -0.93
N ALA A 86 8.66 0.30 -0.06
CA ALA A 86 8.14 1.38 0.80
C ALA A 86 7.62 2.58 0.01
N LEU A 87 8.29 2.96 -1.09
CA LEU A 87 7.85 4.01 -1.99
C LEU A 87 6.53 3.65 -2.67
N LEU A 88 6.41 2.43 -3.22
CA LEU A 88 5.15 1.97 -3.82
C LEU A 88 4.02 1.88 -2.79
N ALA A 89 4.32 1.47 -1.55
CA ALA A 89 3.36 1.48 -0.45
C ALA A 89 2.85 2.89 -0.12
N CYS A 90 3.75 3.88 -0.04
CA CYS A 90 3.37 5.29 0.10
C CYS A 90 2.47 5.74 -1.06
N LEU A 91 2.82 5.40 -2.31
CA LEU A 91 2.01 5.73 -3.47
C LEU A 91 0.62 5.06 -3.41
N ALA A 92 0.54 3.78 -3.01
CA ALA A 92 -0.72 3.08 -2.80
C ALA A 92 -1.61 3.80 -1.78
N LEU A 93 -1.06 4.19 -0.63
CA LEU A 93 -1.79 4.91 0.41
C LEU A 93 -2.20 6.30 -0.05
N LEU A 94 -1.38 7.03 -0.81
CA LEU A 94 -1.77 8.32 -1.36
C LEU A 94 -2.89 8.20 -2.41
N MET A 95 -2.88 7.16 -3.25
CA MET A 95 -3.98 6.86 -4.16
C MET A 95 -5.28 6.55 -3.41
N LEU A 96 -5.21 5.73 -2.36
CA LEU A 96 -6.35 5.43 -1.49
C LEU A 96 -6.86 6.69 -0.78
N LEU A 97 -5.97 7.51 -0.22
CA LEU A 97 -6.30 8.78 0.42
C LEU A 97 -7.06 9.71 -0.54
N LEU A 98 -6.57 9.84 -1.78
CA LEU A 98 -7.23 10.62 -2.82
C LEU A 98 -8.64 10.08 -3.10
N GLY A 99 -8.79 8.77 -3.21
CA GLY A 99 -10.08 8.10 -3.37
C GLY A 99 -11.05 8.50 -2.24
N GLN A 100 -10.63 8.34 -0.98
CA GLN A 100 -11.45 8.69 0.19
C GLN A 100 -11.87 10.18 0.17
N ARG A 101 -10.94 11.09 -0.16
CA ARG A 101 -11.25 12.53 -0.28
C ARG A 101 -12.24 12.84 -1.40
N ILE A 102 -12.13 12.19 -2.54
CA ILE A 102 -13.05 12.35 -3.67
C ILE A 102 -14.44 11.78 -3.34
N ALA A 103 -14.51 10.69 -2.57
CA ALA A 103 -15.76 10.15 -2.05
C ALA A 103 -16.36 10.95 -0.88
N LYS A 104 -15.62 11.95 -0.36
CA LYS A 104 -15.94 12.71 0.86
C LYS A 104 -16.05 11.83 2.12
N ASP A 105 -15.32 10.71 2.14
CA ASP A 105 -15.17 9.86 3.31
C ASP A 105 -13.97 10.34 4.14
N TYR A 106 -14.25 11.19 5.13
CA TYR A 106 -13.22 11.79 5.97
C TYR A 106 -12.65 10.81 7.01
N ASP A 107 -13.46 9.85 7.47
CA ASP A 107 -13.03 8.83 8.43
C ASP A 107 -12.15 7.78 7.75
N GLY A 108 -12.53 7.34 6.55
CA GLY A 108 -11.68 6.51 5.69
C GLY A 108 -10.34 7.20 5.40
N ALA A 109 -10.37 8.48 5.04
CA ALA A 109 -9.14 9.26 4.82
C ALA A 109 -8.24 9.34 6.07
N ARG A 110 -8.82 9.46 7.27
CA ARG A 110 -8.07 9.46 8.54
C ARG A 110 -7.36 8.12 8.75
N THR A 111 -8.04 6.99 8.52
CA THR A 111 -7.43 5.66 8.64
C THR A 111 -6.22 5.52 7.72
N ILE A 112 -6.30 6.00 6.48
CA ILE A 112 -5.16 5.94 5.55
C ILE A 112 -3.93 6.68 6.08
N VAL A 113 -4.10 7.83 6.73
CA VAL A 113 -2.98 8.57 7.32
C VAL A 113 -2.28 7.77 8.42
N ILE A 114 -3.03 6.98 9.21
CA ILE A 114 -2.47 6.12 10.26
C ILE A 114 -1.52 5.07 9.66
N TYR A 115 -1.87 4.47 8.51
CA TYR A 115 -1.00 3.53 7.79
C TYR A 115 0.15 4.24 7.08
N LEU A 116 -0.03 5.49 6.62
CA LEU A 116 0.99 6.23 5.90
C LEU A 116 2.17 6.63 6.79
N MET A 117 1.90 6.99 8.05
CA MET A 117 2.94 7.40 9.01
C MET A 117 4.09 6.38 9.16
N PRO A 118 3.85 5.08 9.48
CA PRO A 118 4.93 4.10 9.60
C PRO A 118 5.64 3.83 8.26
N VAL A 119 4.95 3.92 7.13
CA VAL A 119 5.57 3.69 5.80
C VAL A 119 6.49 4.84 5.41
N ILE A 120 6.09 6.10 5.66
CA ILE A 120 6.97 7.25 5.47
C ILE A 120 8.18 7.17 6.39
N PHE A 121 7.98 6.75 7.65
CA PHE A 121 9.09 6.57 8.58
C PHE A 121 10.08 5.50 8.08
N LEU A 122 9.59 4.37 7.56
CA LEU A 122 10.45 3.37 6.91
C LEU A 122 11.22 3.94 5.72
N LEU A 123 10.56 4.72 4.87
CA LEU A 123 11.17 5.32 3.69
C LEU A 123 12.32 6.26 4.10
N TYR A 124 12.15 7.02 5.18
CA TYR A 124 13.22 7.83 5.78
C TYR A 124 14.39 6.97 6.30
N LEU A 125 14.11 5.89 7.03
CA LEU A 125 15.16 5.00 7.56
C LEU A 125 16.01 4.37 6.44
N LEU A 126 15.35 3.85 5.40
CA LEU A 126 16.02 3.20 4.27
C LEU A 126 16.77 4.19 3.35
N GLN A 127 16.40 5.47 3.36
CA GLN A 127 17.10 6.52 2.62
C GLN A 127 18.45 6.89 3.26
N SER A 128 18.57 6.71 4.58
CA SER A 128 19.77 7.09 5.35
C SER A 128 20.83 5.99 5.46
N GLN A 129 20.65 4.87 4.75
CA GLN A 129 21.55 3.72 4.71
C GLN A 129 22.29 3.69 3.37
#